data_AF-A0A970N4H5-F1
#
_entry.id   AF-A0A970N4H5-F1
#
_cell.length_a   1.000
_cell.length_b   1.000
_cell.length_c   1.000
_cell.angle_alpha   90.00
_cell.angle_beta   90.00
_cell.angle_gamma   90.00
#
_symmetry.space_group_name_H-M   'P 1'
#
loop_
_entity.id
_entity.type
_entity.pdbx_description
1 polymer ?
#
loop_
_entity_poly.entity_id
_entity_poly.type
_entity_poly.pdbx_seq_one_letter_code
_entity_poly.pdbx_strand_id
1 'polypeptide(L)'
;MTGFSSSKDNLLASLKSYTVHLAAQNEALQQLSSTTSEMRSALGKEGTPDISVALNRREQQIARYVELCSSSSADEALVEEALAATEMPNDELNSAAKSVIALREDMLSLTQEIVMCQNDCETLLRTRLESTSEEIQKSARRRKLDAVYGPAISHESPSFMDKQQ
;
A
#
# COMPACT_ATOMS: atom_id res chain seq x y z
N MET A 1 -32.31 -43.02 -4.49
CA MET A 1 -32.07 -41.71 -3.86
C MET A 1 -30.57 -41.47 -3.81
N THR A 2 -29.98 -40.79 -4.80
CA THR A 2 -28.51 -40.52 -4.87
C THR A 2 -28.19 -39.06 -5.25
N GLY A 3 -29.19 -38.23 -5.55
CA GLY A 3 -28.99 -36.85 -6.04
C GLY A 3 -28.48 -35.85 -5.00
N PHE A 4 -28.66 -36.10 -3.70
CA PHE A 4 -28.24 -35.17 -2.64
C PHE A 4 -26.73 -35.22 -2.33
N SER A 5 -26.03 -36.32 -2.64
CA SER A 5 -24.57 -36.41 -2.41
C SER A 5 -23.81 -35.57 -3.43
N SER A 6 -24.14 -35.72 -4.71
CA SER A 6 -23.43 -35.07 -5.81
C SER A 6 -23.43 -33.54 -5.70
N SER A 7 -24.53 -32.91 -5.23
CA SER A 7 -24.58 -31.46 -5.09
C SER A 7 -23.66 -30.93 -3.97
N LYS A 8 -23.52 -31.67 -2.87
CA LYS A 8 -22.63 -31.28 -1.75
C LYS A 8 -21.17 -31.51 -2.10
N ASP A 9 -20.89 -32.61 -2.79
CA ASP A 9 -19.53 -32.94 -3.25
C ASP A 9 -19.05 -31.92 -4.31
N ASN A 10 -19.95 -31.48 -5.20
CA ASN A 10 -19.68 -30.41 -6.17
C ASN A 10 -19.45 -29.05 -5.50
N LEU A 11 -20.25 -28.70 -4.48
CA LEU A 11 -20.05 -27.47 -3.71
C LEU A 11 -18.72 -27.50 -2.96
N LEU A 12 -18.40 -28.61 -2.29
CA LEU A 12 -17.12 -28.79 -1.60
C LEU A 12 -15.92 -28.64 -2.56
N ALA A 13 -16.01 -29.24 -3.76
CA ALA A 13 -14.97 -29.09 -4.78
C ALA A 13 -14.83 -27.63 -5.24
N SER A 14 -15.95 -26.93 -5.43
CA SER A 14 -15.98 -25.52 -5.81
C SER A 14 -15.38 -24.62 -4.74
N LEU A 15 -15.76 -24.81 -3.47
CA LEU A 15 -15.20 -24.07 -2.33
C LEU A 15 -13.69 -24.32 -2.18
N LYS A 16 -13.23 -25.57 -2.34
CA LYS A 16 -11.80 -25.90 -2.30
C LYS A 16 -11.03 -25.21 -3.43
N SER A 17 -11.55 -25.26 -4.66
CA SER A 17 -10.93 -24.57 -5.79
C SER A 17 -10.88 -23.05 -5.58
N TYR A 18 -11.97 -22.48 -5.06
CA TYR A 18 -12.06 -21.06 -4.77
C TYR A 18 -11.10 -20.64 -3.64
N THR A 19 -10.94 -21.46 -2.61
CA THR A 19 -9.97 -21.26 -1.53
C THR A 19 -8.54 -21.15 -2.08
N VAL A 20 -8.16 -21.99 -3.04
CA VAL A 20 -6.83 -21.92 -3.69
C VAL A 20 -6.65 -20.60 -4.43
N HIS A 21 -7.68 -20.12 -5.15
CA HIS A 21 -7.65 -18.83 -5.82
C HIS A 21 -7.51 -17.66 -4.82
N LEU A 22 -8.32 -17.66 -3.76
CA LEU A 22 -8.24 -16.65 -2.69
C LEU A 22 -6.88 -16.65 -2.00
N ALA A 23 -6.31 -17.82 -1.74
CA ALA A 23 -4.98 -17.93 -1.14
C ALA A 23 -3.91 -17.29 -2.03
N ALA A 24 -3.95 -17.52 -3.35
CA ALA A 24 -3.03 -16.89 -4.30
C ALA A 24 -3.21 -15.36 -4.36
N GLN A 25 -4.45 -14.87 -4.30
CA GLN A 25 -4.74 -13.44 -4.23
C GLN A 25 -4.20 -12.82 -2.93
N ASN A 26 -4.39 -13.48 -1.79
CA ASN A 26 -3.86 -13.03 -0.51
C ASN A 26 -2.33 -13.01 -0.49
N GLU A 27 -1.67 -14.01 -1.07
CA GLU A 27 -0.20 -14.00 -1.19
C GLU A 27 0.28 -12.78 -1.98
N ALA A 28 -0.38 -12.45 -3.10
CA ALA A 28 -0.07 -11.27 -3.89
C ALA A 28 -0.31 -9.97 -3.09
N LEU A 29 -1.40 -9.88 -2.34
CA LEU A 29 -1.68 -8.73 -1.47
C LEU A 29 -0.67 -8.60 -0.32
N GLN A 30 -0.22 -9.70 0.28
CA GLN A 30 0.82 -9.69 1.31
C GLN A 30 2.14 -9.13 0.75
N GLN A 31 2.52 -9.54 -0.46
CA GLN A 31 3.70 -9.01 -1.15
C GLN A 31 3.57 -7.50 -1.44
N LEU A 32 2.37 -7.05 -1.85
CA LEU A 32 2.05 -5.64 -2.05
C LEU A 32 2.11 -4.83 -0.74
N SER A 33 1.53 -5.36 0.34
CA SER A 33 1.55 -4.73 1.67
C SER A 33 2.99 -4.57 2.16
N SER A 34 3.80 -5.63 2.05
CA SER A 34 5.22 -5.61 2.41
C SER A 34 6.00 -4.54 1.65
N THR A 35 5.85 -4.49 0.32
CA THR A 35 6.56 -3.52 -0.53
C THR A 35 6.09 -2.08 -0.25
N THR A 36 4.79 -1.87 -0.02
CA THR A 36 4.25 -0.55 0.33
C THR A 36 4.77 -0.08 1.69
N SER A 37 4.87 -0.99 2.67
CA SER A 37 5.46 -0.70 3.98
C SER A 37 6.96 -0.38 3.90
N GLU A 38 7.71 -1.08 3.05
CA GLU A 38 9.12 -0.78 2.76
C GLU A 38 9.27 0.64 2.20
N MET A 39 8.44 1.02 1.23
CA MET A 39 8.42 2.38 0.67
C MET A 39 8.12 3.43 1.74
N ARG A 40 7.10 3.21 2.59
CA ARG A 40 6.77 4.11 3.70
C ARG A 40 7.95 4.27 4.66
N SER A 41 8.60 3.16 5.02
CA SER A 41 9.78 3.18 5.89
C SER A 41 10.93 3.97 5.27
N ALA A 42 11.19 3.80 3.98
CA ALA A 42 12.22 4.56 3.27
C ALA A 42 11.89 6.06 3.27
N LEU A 43 10.64 6.42 2.92
CA LEU A 43 10.14 7.81 2.93
C LEU A 43 10.09 8.43 4.33
N GLY A 44 10.07 7.64 5.40
CA GLY A 44 10.13 8.13 6.77
C GLY A 44 11.52 8.56 7.23
N LYS A 45 12.59 8.16 6.53
CA LYS A 45 13.97 8.50 6.90
C LYS A 45 14.36 9.88 6.39
N GLU A 46 15.22 10.59 7.14
CA GLU A 46 15.77 11.88 6.71
C GLU A 46 16.57 11.73 5.39
N GLY A 47 16.42 12.70 4.48
CA GLY A 47 17.04 12.71 3.16
C GLY A 47 16.09 12.40 2.01
N THR A 48 16.63 12.25 0.80
CA THR A 48 15.90 11.92 -0.44
C THR A 48 16.12 10.45 -0.81
N PRO A 49 15.35 9.50 -0.22
CA PRO A 49 15.48 8.09 -0.53
C PRO A 49 15.05 7.84 -1.98
N ASP A 50 15.85 7.06 -2.70
CA ASP A 50 15.43 6.53 -3.99
C ASP A 50 14.52 5.31 -3.76
N ILE A 51 13.25 5.45 -4.13
CA ILE A 51 12.23 4.40 -4.03
C ILE A 51 11.87 3.80 -5.40
N SER A 52 12.61 4.12 -6.46
CA SER A 52 12.30 3.71 -7.84
C SER A 52 12.21 2.18 -8.00
N VAL A 53 13.12 1.44 -7.38
CA VAL A 53 13.14 -0.04 -7.40
C VAL A 53 11.92 -0.62 -6.68
N ALA A 54 11.55 -0.06 -5.52
CA ALA A 54 10.39 -0.51 -4.76
C ALA A 54 9.07 -0.18 -5.48
N LEU A 55 8.99 1.00 -6.11
CA LEU A 55 7.86 1.39 -6.96
C LEU A 55 7.66 0.43 -8.14
N ASN A 56 8.71 0.13 -8.89
CA ASN A 56 8.63 -0.78 -10.03
C ASN A 56 8.20 -2.19 -9.59
N ARG A 57 8.76 -2.71 -8.49
CA ARG A 57 8.34 -3.98 -7.89
C ARG A 57 6.86 -3.95 -7.48
N ARG A 58 6.39 -2.86 -6.88
CA ARG A 58 4.99 -2.69 -6.50
C ARG A 58 4.06 -2.71 -7.73
N GLU A 59 4.43 -2.01 -8.81
CA GLU A 59 3.66 -2.02 -10.06
C GLU A 59 3.53 -3.43 -10.66
N GLN A 60 4.62 -4.20 -10.68
CA GLN A 60 4.59 -5.60 -11.13
C GLN A 60 3.68 -6.47 -10.25
N GLN A 61 3.73 -6.28 -8.94
CA GLN A 61 2.86 -7.00 -8.00
C GLN A 61 1.38 -6.63 -8.18
N ILE A 62 1.07 -5.36 -8.47
CA ILE A 62 -0.30 -4.92 -8.79
C ILE A 62 -0.77 -5.61 -10.07
N ALA A 63 0.05 -5.62 -11.12
CA ALA A 63 -0.29 -6.30 -12.37
C ALA A 63 -0.58 -7.79 -12.15
N ARG A 64 0.26 -8.47 -11.36
CA ARG A 64 0.03 -9.88 -10.96
C ARG A 64 -1.27 -10.07 -10.19
N TYR A 65 -1.58 -9.19 -9.24
CA TYR A 65 -2.84 -9.25 -8.49
C TYR A 65 -4.06 -9.03 -9.41
N VAL A 66 -3.99 -8.06 -10.31
CA VAL A 66 -5.05 -7.79 -11.30
C VAL A 66 -5.27 -9.00 -12.22
N GLU A 67 -4.21 -9.67 -12.65
CA GLU A 67 -4.31 -10.90 -13.44
C GLU A 67 -5.02 -12.02 -12.64
N LEU A 68 -4.65 -12.21 -11.37
CA LEU A 68 -5.30 -13.17 -10.48
C LEU A 68 -6.79 -12.87 -10.27
N CYS A 69 -7.16 -11.59 -10.11
CA CYS A 69 -8.57 -11.19 -10.03
C CYS A 69 -9.31 -11.41 -11.35
N SER A 70 -8.67 -11.15 -12.49
CA SER A 70 -9.27 -11.32 -13.82
C SER A 70 -9.47 -12.79 -14.21
N SER A 71 -8.60 -13.68 -13.70
CA SER A 71 -8.67 -15.13 -13.91
C SER A 71 -9.76 -15.82 -13.08
N SER A 72 -10.29 -15.13 -12.07
CA SER A 72 -11.33 -15.66 -11.19
C SER A 72 -12.64 -14.99 -11.56
N SER A 73 -13.60 -15.78 -12.06
CA SER A 73 -14.98 -15.31 -12.27
C SER A 73 -15.75 -15.19 -10.95
N ALA A 74 -15.07 -14.84 -9.84
CA ALA A 74 -15.50 -15.03 -8.46
C ALA A 74 -16.93 -14.54 -8.23
N ASP A 75 -17.86 -15.49 -8.26
CA ASP A 75 -19.27 -15.28 -7.97
C ASP A 75 -19.41 -14.89 -6.51
N GLU A 76 -20.00 -13.72 -6.23
CA GLU A 76 -20.53 -13.41 -4.89
C GLU A 76 -21.42 -14.56 -4.38
N ALA A 77 -22.08 -15.29 -5.30
CA ALA A 77 -22.86 -16.48 -5.00
C ALA A 77 -22.06 -17.59 -4.29
N LEU A 78 -20.78 -17.83 -4.63
CA LEU A 78 -19.98 -18.86 -3.94
C LEU A 78 -19.69 -18.49 -2.48
N VAL A 79 -19.62 -17.19 -2.17
CA VAL A 79 -19.43 -16.73 -0.78
C VAL A 79 -20.74 -16.79 -0.01
N GLU A 80 -21.86 -16.45 -0.64
CA GLU A 80 -23.19 -16.68 -0.05
C GLU A 80 -23.44 -18.18 0.22
N GLU A 81 -23.06 -19.05 -0.71
CA GLU A 81 -23.13 -20.50 -0.53
C GLU A 81 -22.17 -21.00 0.56
N ALA A 82 -20.97 -20.42 0.66
CA ALA A 82 -20.05 -20.71 1.77
C ALA A 82 -20.68 -20.33 3.11
N LEU A 83 -21.27 -19.14 3.22
CA LEU A 83 -21.96 -18.69 4.43
C LEU A 83 -23.09 -19.65 4.81
N ALA A 84 -23.96 -20.00 3.87
CA ALA A 84 -25.04 -20.98 4.11
C ALA A 84 -24.49 -22.37 4.50
N ALA A 85 -23.34 -22.78 3.95
CA ALA A 85 -22.71 -24.05 4.26
C ALA A 85 -22.11 -24.11 5.68
N THR A 86 -21.83 -22.97 6.33
CA THR A 86 -21.36 -22.95 7.73
C THR A 86 -22.42 -23.38 8.74
N GLU A 87 -23.70 -23.36 8.36
CA GLU A 87 -24.83 -23.78 9.19
C GLU A 87 -25.17 -25.28 9.03
N MET A 88 -24.49 -25.98 8.10
CA MET A 88 -24.75 -27.38 7.79
C MET A 88 -23.95 -28.33 8.71
N PRO A 89 -24.51 -29.49 9.08
CA PRO A 89 -23.85 -30.48 9.95
C PRO A 89 -22.80 -31.35 9.22
N ASN A 90 -22.15 -30.83 8.18
CA ASN A 90 -21.06 -31.51 7.47
C ASN A 90 -19.74 -30.82 7.78
N ASP A 91 -18.90 -31.47 8.59
CA ASP A 91 -17.65 -30.91 9.10
C ASP A 91 -16.66 -30.50 7.99
N GLU A 92 -16.56 -31.28 6.91
CA GLU A 92 -15.65 -30.98 5.80
C GLU A 92 -16.10 -29.75 5.02
N LEU A 93 -17.40 -29.67 4.73
CA LEU A 93 -17.99 -28.54 4.02
C LEU A 93 -17.94 -27.26 4.86
N ASN A 94 -18.22 -27.38 6.15
CA ASN A 94 -18.13 -26.30 7.13
C ASN A 94 -16.71 -25.75 7.22
N SER A 95 -15.71 -26.64 7.28
CA SER A 95 -14.30 -26.28 7.30
C SER A 95 -13.88 -25.51 6.04
N ALA A 96 -14.23 -26.02 4.86
CA ALA A 96 -13.93 -25.35 3.58
C ALA A 96 -14.61 -23.98 3.48
N ALA A 97 -15.87 -23.86 3.89
CA ALA A 97 -16.60 -22.59 3.92
C ALA A 97 -15.93 -21.56 4.85
N LYS A 98 -15.53 -21.97 6.07
CA LYS A 98 -14.79 -21.11 7.00
C LYS A 98 -13.47 -20.64 6.42
N SER A 99 -12.74 -21.50 5.69
CA SER A 99 -11.51 -21.10 5.02
C SER A 99 -11.75 -20.02 3.96
N VAL A 100 -12.81 -20.15 3.16
CA VAL A 100 -13.19 -19.12 2.18
C VAL A 100 -13.50 -17.78 2.86
N ILE A 101 -14.29 -17.80 3.95
CA ILE A 101 -14.65 -16.60 4.70
C ILE A 101 -13.40 -15.94 5.30
N ALA A 102 -12.55 -16.71 5.99
CA ALA A 102 -11.34 -16.19 6.61
C ALA A 102 -10.39 -15.56 5.59
N LEU A 103 -10.16 -16.23 4.45
CA LEU A 103 -9.31 -15.66 3.40
C LEU A 103 -9.91 -14.38 2.80
N ARG A 104 -11.23 -14.28 2.68
CA ARG A 104 -11.88 -13.05 2.22
C ARG A 104 -11.73 -11.90 3.22
N GLU A 105 -11.84 -12.18 4.51
CA GLU A 105 -11.58 -11.20 5.57
C GLU A 105 -10.12 -10.73 5.56
N ASP A 106 -9.17 -11.66 5.43
CA ASP A 106 -7.74 -11.34 5.29
C ASP A 106 -7.48 -10.43 4.08
N MET A 107 -8.12 -10.72 2.94
CA MET A 107 -8.00 -9.90 1.73
C MET A 107 -8.46 -8.46 1.96
N LEU A 108 -9.60 -8.29 2.64
CA LEU A 108 -10.15 -6.97 2.97
C LEU A 108 -9.21 -6.21 3.93
N SER A 109 -8.70 -6.89 4.96
CA SER A 109 -7.76 -6.32 5.91
C SER A 109 -6.47 -5.85 5.21
N LEU A 110 -5.86 -6.71 4.39
CA LEU A 110 -4.66 -6.39 3.63
C LEU A 110 -4.89 -5.22 2.66
N THR A 111 -6.04 -5.17 2.00
CA THR A 111 -6.39 -4.07 1.10
C THR A 111 -6.49 -2.75 1.87
N GLN A 112 -7.12 -2.77 3.06
CA GLN A 112 -7.20 -1.59 3.91
C GLN A 112 -5.82 -1.12 4.38
N GLU A 113 -4.94 -2.04 4.80
CA GLU A 113 -3.57 -1.72 5.19
C GLU A 113 -2.77 -1.10 4.04
N ILE A 114 -2.87 -1.64 2.82
CA ILE A 114 -2.21 -1.12 1.63
C ILE A 114 -2.67 0.31 1.35
N VAL A 115 -3.98 0.57 1.40
CA VAL A 115 -4.54 1.92 1.16
C VAL A 115 -4.08 2.91 2.22
N MET A 116 -4.12 2.52 3.50
CA MET A 116 -3.62 3.38 4.58
C MET A 116 -2.13 3.71 4.40
N CYS A 117 -1.31 2.70 4.11
CA CYS A 117 0.12 2.87 3.91
C CYS A 117 0.43 3.72 2.65
N GLN A 118 -0.36 3.59 1.59
CA GLN A 118 -0.26 4.44 0.42
C GLN A 118 -0.57 5.89 0.74
N ASN A 119 -1.64 6.17 1.50
CA ASN A 119 -1.99 7.52 1.93
C ASN A 119 -0.87 8.15 2.78
N ASP A 120 -0.24 7.38 3.66
CA ASP A 120 0.93 7.82 4.43
C ASP A 120 2.08 8.23 3.49
N CYS A 121 2.40 7.38 2.50
CA CYS A 121 3.45 7.65 1.52
C CYS A 121 3.15 8.93 0.71
N GLU A 122 1.91 9.10 0.24
CA GLU A 122 1.48 10.29 -0.50
C GLU A 122 1.61 11.55 0.34
N THR A 123 1.22 11.48 1.62
CA THR A 123 1.34 12.61 2.55
C THR A 123 2.81 13.00 2.75
N LEU A 124 3.69 12.03 3.02
CA LEU A 124 5.13 12.26 3.16
C LEU A 124 5.73 12.92 1.92
N LEU A 125 5.38 12.43 0.72
CA LEU A 125 5.86 13.00 -0.54
C LEU A 125 5.35 14.42 -0.77
N ARG A 126 4.08 14.71 -0.47
CA ARG A 126 3.51 16.06 -0.58
C ARG A 126 4.21 17.05 0.34
N THR A 127 4.38 16.71 1.62
CA THR A 127 5.06 17.58 2.58
C THR A 127 6.51 17.87 2.17
N ARG A 128 7.21 16.87 1.63
CA ARG A 128 8.58 17.06 1.11
C ARG A 128 8.60 17.99 -0.11
N LEU A 129 7.68 17.80 -1.04
CA LEU A 129 7.55 18.65 -2.23
C LEU A 129 7.26 20.11 -1.86
N GLU A 130 6.37 20.34 -0.89
CA GLU A 130 6.07 21.67 -0.36
C GLU A 130 7.31 22.33 0.26
N SER A 131 8.05 21.61 1.10
CA SER A 131 9.30 22.10 1.69
C SER A 131 10.34 22.47 0.63
N THR A 132 10.58 21.60 -0.35
CA THR A 132 11.50 21.88 -1.46
C THR A 132 11.04 23.08 -2.30
N SER A 133 9.74 23.21 -2.55
CA SER A 133 9.16 24.37 -3.25
C SER A 133 9.43 25.68 -2.49
N GLU A 134 9.23 25.69 -1.17
CA GLU A 134 9.54 26.85 -0.34
C GLU A 134 11.02 27.23 -0.38
N GLU A 135 11.93 26.25 -0.30
CA GLU A 135 13.37 26.47 -0.36
C GLU A 135 13.79 27.06 -1.72
N ILE A 136 13.22 26.55 -2.82
CA ILE A 136 13.44 27.10 -4.16
C ILE A 136 12.96 28.55 -4.23
N GLN A 137 11.77 28.86 -3.68
CA GLN A 137 11.24 30.22 -3.65
C GLN A 137 12.10 31.16 -2.79
N LYS A 138 12.53 30.72 -1.61
CA LYS A 138 13.44 31.48 -0.72
C LYS A 138 14.77 31.74 -1.42
N SER A 139 15.35 30.74 -2.06
CA SER A 139 16.57 30.85 -2.87
C SER A 139 16.40 31.81 -4.05
N ALA A 140 15.28 31.74 -4.77
CA ALA A 140 14.98 32.67 -5.86
C ALA A 140 14.83 34.11 -5.37
N ARG A 141 14.16 34.33 -4.23
CA ARG A 141 14.05 35.66 -3.59
C ARG A 141 15.41 36.18 -3.16
N ARG A 142 16.25 35.34 -2.52
CA ARG A 142 17.61 35.71 -2.13
C ARG A 142 18.44 36.12 -3.35
N ARG A 143 18.45 35.32 -4.42
CA ARG A 143 19.15 35.66 -5.68
C ARG A 143 18.71 36.99 -6.28
N LYS A 144 17.41 37.31 -6.21
CA LYS A 144 16.90 38.62 -6.64
C LYS A 144 17.42 39.77 -5.78
N LEU A 145 17.45 39.60 -4.46
CA LEU A 145 18.01 40.60 -3.55
C LEU A 145 19.52 40.77 -3.76
N ASP A 146 20.26 39.67 -3.88
CA ASP A 146 21.71 39.71 -4.12
C ASP A 146 22.06 40.40 -5.45
N ALA A 147 21.21 40.26 -6.48
CA ALA A 147 21.40 40.96 -7.77
C ALA A 147 21.16 42.48 -7.67
N VAL A 148 20.28 42.93 -6.77
CA VAL A 148 19.93 44.36 -6.62
C VAL A 148 20.87 45.06 -5.63
N TYR A 149 21.19 44.41 -4.51
CA TYR A 149 21.90 45.01 -3.38
C TYR A 149 23.33 44.48 -3.21
N GLY A 150 23.75 43.53 -4.05
CA GLY A 150 24.97 42.74 -3.82
C GLY A 150 24.73 41.63 -2.78
N PRO A 151 25.63 40.62 -2.72
CA PRO A 151 25.55 39.57 -1.70
C PRO A 151 25.57 40.19 -0.30
N ALA A 152 24.76 39.67 0.61
CA ALA A 152 24.87 40.04 2.02
C ALA A 152 26.27 39.70 2.54
N ILE A 153 27.14 40.71 2.65
CA ILE A 153 28.45 40.57 3.29
C ILE A 153 28.16 40.42 4.78
N SER A 154 28.46 39.26 5.35
CA SER A 154 28.51 39.13 6.81
C SER A 154 29.64 40.03 7.30
N HIS A 155 29.31 41.23 7.77
CA HIS A 155 30.23 41.97 8.60
C HIS A 155 30.41 41.16 9.89
N GLU A 156 31.52 40.42 9.98
CA GLU A 156 32.03 39.87 11.23
C GLU A 156 32.25 41.04 12.19
N SER A 157 31.24 41.31 13.02
CA SER A 157 31.24 42.28 14.12
C SER A 157 31.50 43.75 13.72
N PRO A 158 30.66 44.72 14.13
CA PRO A 158 31.05 46.11 14.04
C PRO A 158 32.20 46.34 15.04
N SER A 159 33.43 46.40 14.54
CA SER A 159 34.55 46.94 15.30
C SER A 159 34.27 48.42 15.52
N PHE A 160 33.62 48.76 16.63
CA PHE A 160 33.62 50.13 17.13
C PHE A 160 35.07 50.48 17.43
N MET A 161 35.71 51.25 16.54
CA MET A 161 36.96 51.90 16.85
C MET A 161 36.70 52.95 17.93
N ASP A 162 36.91 52.58 19.19
CA ASP A 162 37.17 53.54 20.25
C ASP A 162 38.51 54.22 19.96
N LYS A 163 38.43 55.32 19.21
CA LYS A 163 39.45 56.36 19.25
C LYS A 163 39.06 57.32 20.36
N GLN A 164 39.59 57.12 21.56
CA GLN A 164 39.78 58.23 22.49
C GLN A 164 41.27 58.36 22.79
N GLN A 165 41.77 59.54 22.40
CA GLN A 165 43.07 60.10 22.75
C GLN A 165 43.11 60.48 24.23
#